data_AF-A0A3M1GUI9-F1
#
_entry.id   AF-A0A3M1GUI9-F1
#
_cell.length_a   1.000
_cell.length_b   1.000
_cell.length_c   1.000
_cell.angle_alpha   90.00
_cell.angle_beta   90.00
_cell.angle_gamma   90.00
#
_symmetry.space_group_name_H-M   'P 1'
#
loop_
_entity.id
_entity.type
_entity.pdbx_description
1 polymer ?
#
loop_
_entity_poly.entity_id
_entity_poly.type
_entity_poly.pdbx_seq_one_letter_code
_entity_poly.pdbx_strand_id
1 'polypeptide(L)'
;MQGADHTLTQALDWRGGTIAGAAGGGQSTTLAAGGTISGGTKYLRDRNLVIAAGQTLQWTSGNYIYYQGSSTITNQGAFAFSNTSSANLYPSSGGTLSFDNSGTLTKTGTSGVYFGSAATFTNTGLVDVQGGELQFASGASYTQTAGTTKLNGGNIRLYGAGPLDIQGGTLSGGGTIYGNVQVGGTMAPGFSPGKITITGNWTLTNTAVTQIEIGGLTQGVDYDWIDVGGTATLAGALELYLWNGWTPGATDVYTIITAGSITGQFEGAADGALITTADGLGQFVIHYNPTSVTLSLFDGSIAVPEPGTLGLLLVFGALAGCLGRFRRHS
;
A
#
# COMPACT_ATOMS: atom_id res chain seq x y z
N MET A 1 4.74 -34.92 -2.82
CA MET A 1 3.31 -35.12 -2.50
C MET A 1 2.55 -35.14 -3.82
N GLN A 2 1.70 -36.14 -4.08
CA GLN A 2 0.91 -36.28 -5.32
C GLN A 2 -0.54 -36.70 -4.99
N GLY A 3 -1.48 -36.46 -5.91
CA GLY A 3 -2.85 -37.00 -5.83
C GLY A 3 -3.87 -36.10 -5.11
N ALA A 4 -4.65 -36.68 -4.18
CA ALA A 4 -5.75 -36.01 -3.45
C ALA A 4 -5.29 -34.83 -2.57
N ASP A 5 -6.24 -34.14 -1.94
CA ASP A 5 -5.96 -33.07 -0.98
C ASP A 5 -5.15 -33.58 0.22
N HIS A 6 -4.22 -32.75 0.69
CA HIS A 6 -3.34 -33.05 1.82
C HIS A 6 -3.41 -31.92 2.82
N THR A 7 -3.62 -32.23 4.10
CA THR A 7 -3.44 -31.27 5.19
C THR A 7 -2.24 -31.69 6.02
N LEU A 8 -1.22 -30.85 6.05
CA LEU A 8 0.01 -31.07 6.83
C LEU A 8 -0.18 -30.49 8.23
N THR A 9 -0.36 -31.37 9.22
CA THR A 9 -0.45 -31.02 10.64
C THR A 9 0.92 -30.89 11.31
N GLN A 10 1.99 -31.22 10.60
CA GLN A 10 3.36 -30.94 10.96
C GLN A 10 3.93 -29.87 10.02
N ALA A 11 4.90 -29.11 10.51
CA ALA A 11 5.55 -28.06 9.74
C ALA A 11 6.19 -28.66 8.47
N LEU A 12 5.96 -28.02 7.33
CA LEU A 12 6.62 -28.37 6.07
C LEU A 12 8.10 -27.99 6.12
N ASP A 13 9.00 -28.89 5.74
CA ASP A 13 10.39 -28.56 5.41
C ASP A 13 10.64 -28.90 3.94
N TRP A 14 10.34 -27.96 3.06
CA TRP A 14 10.50 -28.17 1.63
C TRP A 14 11.93 -27.86 1.24
N ARG A 15 12.77 -28.90 1.13
CA ARG A 15 14.19 -28.77 0.73
C ARG A 15 14.45 -29.00 -0.76
N GLY A 16 13.52 -29.63 -1.46
CA GLY A 16 13.60 -29.93 -2.89
C GLY A 16 12.45 -30.82 -3.36
N GLY A 17 12.50 -31.22 -4.63
CA GLY A 17 11.53 -32.15 -5.20
C GLY A 17 10.20 -31.50 -5.58
N THR A 18 9.16 -32.33 -5.75
CA THR A 18 7.89 -31.93 -6.36
C THR A 18 6.71 -32.03 -5.40
N ILE A 19 5.91 -30.97 -5.34
CA ILE A 19 4.54 -30.98 -4.83
C ILE A 19 3.62 -30.89 -6.06
N ALA A 20 2.87 -31.96 -6.35
CA ALA A 20 2.03 -32.03 -7.54
C ALA A 20 0.58 -32.44 -7.24
N GLY A 21 -0.35 -31.95 -8.06
CA GLY A 21 -1.71 -32.46 -8.17
C GLY A 21 -1.90 -33.28 -9.45
N ALA A 22 -3.15 -33.64 -9.73
CA ALA A 22 -3.56 -34.19 -11.01
C ALA A 22 -3.65 -33.06 -12.07
N ALA A 23 -3.52 -33.42 -13.34
CA ALA A 23 -3.60 -32.46 -14.44
C ALA A 23 -4.94 -31.70 -14.42
N GLY A 24 -4.88 -30.39 -14.66
CA GLY A 24 -6.06 -29.50 -14.60
C GLY A 24 -6.21 -28.75 -13.27
N GLY A 25 -5.36 -29.02 -12.28
CA GLY A 25 -5.31 -28.27 -11.03
C GLY A 25 -6.50 -28.53 -10.10
N GLY A 26 -6.46 -27.95 -8.90
CA GLY A 26 -7.58 -27.91 -7.96
C GLY A 26 -7.35 -28.63 -6.63
N GLN A 27 -6.43 -29.59 -6.56
CA GLN A 27 -6.08 -30.18 -5.25
C GLN A 27 -5.15 -29.28 -4.45
N SER A 28 -5.32 -29.30 -3.14
CA SER A 28 -4.63 -28.42 -2.20
C SER A 28 -3.70 -29.19 -1.26
N THR A 29 -2.49 -28.68 -1.08
CA THR A 29 -1.64 -29.03 0.06
C THR A 29 -1.73 -27.90 1.06
N THR A 30 -2.46 -28.11 2.14
CA THR A 30 -2.72 -27.12 3.18
C THR A 30 -1.71 -27.26 4.31
N LEU A 31 -0.99 -26.19 4.63
CA LEU A 31 -0.04 -26.10 5.73
C LEU A 31 -0.77 -25.65 6.99
N ALA A 32 -1.22 -26.59 7.82
CA ALA A 32 -1.90 -26.31 9.07
C ALA A 32 -0.94 -26.05 10.26
N ALA A 33 0.35 -26.26 10.05
CA ALA A 33 1.41 -25.99 11.03
C ALA A 33 2.57 -25.13 10.44
N GLY A 34 2.31 -24.44 9.32
CA GLY A 34 3.31 -23.59 8.65
C GLY A 34 4.48 -24.39 8.06
N GLY A 35 5.64 -23.75 7.95
CA GLY A 35 6.86 -24.42 7.51
C GLY A 35 7.96 -23.50 6.98
N THR A 36 8.93 -24.12 6.32
CA THR A 36 10.10 -23.47 5.72
C THR A 36 10.34 -24.01 4.31
N ILE A 37 10.72 -23.12 3.40
CA ILE A 37 11.26 -23.39 2.08
C ILE A 37 12.76 -23.06 2.12
N SER A 38 13.60 -24.08 1.96
CA SER A 38 15.06 -23.97 2.02
C SER A 38 15.72 -24.95 1.03
N GLY A 39 17.05 -25.05 0.96
CA GLY A 39 17.71 -26.03 0.08
C GLY A 39 17.53 -25.73 -1.41
N GLY A 40 17.59 -26.75 -2.27
CA GLY A 40 17.71 -26.60 -3.74
C GLY A 40 16.40 -26.43 -4.51
N THR A 41 16.44 -26.76 -5.81
CA THR A 41 15.31 -26.61 -6.75
C THR A 41 14.06 -27.39 -6.36
N LYS A 42 12.90 -26.79 -6.64
CA LYS A 42 11.57 -27.29 -6.31
C LYS A 42 10.64 -27.19 -7.51
N TYR A 43 9.58 -27.99 -7.49
CA TYR A 43 8.53 -27.96 -8.50
C TYR A 43 7.16 -27.92 -7.82
N LEU A 44 6.34 -26.94 -8.18
CA LEU A 44 4.91 -26.90 -7.89
C LEU A 44 4.17 -27.21 -9.20
N ARG A 45 3.41 -28.30 -9.25
CA ARG A 45 2.78 -28.74 -10.50
C ARG A 45 1.29 -29.03 -10.33
N ASP A 46 0.43 -28.32 -11.03
CA ASP A 46 -1.03 -28.51 -10.98
C ASP A 46 -1.58 -28.59 -9.53
N ARG A 47 -1.03 -27.76 -8.63
CA ARG A 47 -1.33 -27.84 -7.19
C ARG A 47 -1.52 -26.47 -6.59
N ASN A 48 -2.47 -26.38 -5.65
CA ASN A 48 -2.55 -25.26 -4.71
C ASN A 48 -1.71 -25.54 -3.45
N LEU A 49 -0.73 -24.70 -3.14
CA LEU A 49 -0.05 -24.68 -1.84
C LEU A 49 -0.71 -23.63 -0.95
N VAL A 50 -1.43 -24.08 0.08
CA VAL A 50 -2.21 -23.20 0.96
C VAL A 50 -1.49 -22.99 2.28
N ILE A 51 -1.19 -21.74 2.61
CA ILE A 51 -0.72 -21.34 3.95
C ILE A 51 -1.97 -20.97 4.75
N ALA A 52 -2.35 -21.81 5.71
CA ALA A 52 -3.57 -21.61 6.48
C ALA A 52 -3.49 -20.36 7.37
N ALA A 53 -4.65 -19.78 7.71
CA ALA A 53 -4.72 -18.65 8.62
C ALA A 53 -4.01 -18.94 9.96
N GLY A 54 -3.28 -17.96 10.47
CA GLY A 54 -2.45 -18.09 11.68
C GLY A 54 -1.16 -18.90 11.52
N GLN A 55 -0.87 -19.44 10.32
CA GLN A 55 0.37 -20.17 10.04
C GLN A 55 1.36 -19.35 9.23
N THR A 56 2.65 -19.68 9.37
CA THR A 56 3.74 -18.98 8.67
C THR A 56 4.53 -19.94 7.80
N LEU A 57 4.74 -19.57 6.53
CA LEU A 57 5.70 -20.21 5.63
C LEU A 57 6.87 -19.25 5.37
N GLN A 58 8.08 -19.66 5.73
CA GLN A 58 9.29 -18.85 5.52
C GLN A 58 10.11 -19.39 4.35
N TRP A 59 10.47 -18.54 3.40
CA TRP A 59 11.40 -18.89 2.33
C TRP A 59 12.75 -18.21 2.58
N THR A 60 13.73 -19.01 3.02
CA THR A 60 15.02 -18.53 3.54
C THR A 60 16.19 -18.68 2.54
N SER A 61 16.05 -19.53 1.52
CA SER A 61 17.09 -19.74 0.49
C SER A 61 16.74 -19.05 -0.82
N GLY A 62 17.71 -18.43 -1.51
CA GLY A 62 17.51 -18.04 -2.90
C GLY A 62 17.76 -19.20 -3.86
N ASN A 63 16.68 -19.72 -4.44
CA ASN A 63 16.64 -20.82 -5.40
C ASN A 63 15.35 -20.74 -6.23
N TYR A 64 15.05 -21.79 -7.00
CA TYR A 64 13.87 -21.88 -7.86
C TYR A 64 12.75 -22.72 -7.23
N ILE A 65 11.54 -22.18 -7.29
CA ILE A 65 10.32 -22.97 -7.41
C ILE A 65 9.87 -22.85 -8.86
N TYR A 66 9.98 -23.93 -9.61
CA TYR A 66 9.41 -24.03 -10.93
C TYR A 66 7.91 -24.35 -10.82
N TYR A 67 7.06 -23.50 -11.37
CA TYR A 67 5.65 -23.82 -11.51
C TYR A 67 5.34 -24.46 -12.86
N GLN A 68 4.49 -25.47 -12.85
CA GLN A 68 4.10 -26.31 -13.99
C GLN A 68 2.58 -26.49 -14.00
N GLY A 69 1.99 -26.66 -15.19
CA GLY A 69 0.54 -26.74 -15.32
C GLY A 69 -0.15 -25.54 -14.70
N SER A 70 -1.32 -25.72 -14.09
CA SER A 70 -2.05 -24.65 -13.40
C SER A 70 -1.81 -24.73 -11.88
N SER A 71 -0.81 -23.99 -11.39
CA SER A 71 -0.42 -24.01 -9.98
C SER A 71 -0.89 -22.75 -9.24
N THR A 72 -1.15 -22.90 -7.95
CA THR A 72 -1.59 -21.81 -7.08
C THR A 72 -0.77 -21.78 -5.79
N ILE A 73 -0.51 -20.59 -5.27
CA ILE A 73 -0.09 -20.38 -3.89
C ILE A 73 -1.14 -19.49 -3.24
N THR A 74 -1.86 -20.00 -2.26
CA THR A 74 -2.85 -19.24 -1.50
C THR A 74 -2.30 -18.92 -0.11
N ASN A 75 -2.00 -17.65 0.15
CA ASN A 75 -1.56 -17.18 1.45
C ASN A 75 -2.71 -16.57 2.26
N GLN A 76 -3.25 -17.32 3.23
CA GLN A 76 -4.24 -16.86 4.21
C GLN A 76 -3.60 -16.56 5.57
N GLY A 77 -2.36 -16.99 5.79
CA GLY A 77 -1.56 -16.76 6.99
C GLY A 77 -0.46 -15.73 6.74
N ALA A 78 0.79 -16.15 6.92
CA ALA A 78 1.97 -15.34 6.63
C ALA A 78 2.93 -16.05 5.66
N PHE A 79 3.33 -15.36 4.58
CA PHE A 79 4.41 -15.79 3.70
C PHE A 79 5.58 -14.81 3.86
N ALA A 80 6.66 -15.25 4.49
CA ALA A 80 7.86 -14.43 4.66
C ALA A 80 8.97 -14.84 3.69
N PHE A 81 9.37 -13.92 2.82
CA PHE A 81 10.60 -14.01 2.04
C PHE A 81 11.74 -13.38 2.84
N SER A 82 12.55 -14.22 3.47
CA SER A 82 13.75 -13.85 4.25
C SER A 82 15.02 -14.36 3.56
N ASN A 83 14.95 -14.48 2.24
CA ASN A 83 15.97 -15.06 1.40
C ASN A 83 17.25 -14.20 1.37
N THR A 84 18.40 -14.83 1.59
CA THR A 84 19.71 -14.15 1.53
C THR A 84 20.26 -14.03 0.11
N SER A 85 19.78 -14.85 -0.83
CA SER A 85 20.00 -14.79 -2.28
C SER A 85 18.65 -14.74 -3.01
N SER A 86 18.60 -14.40 -4.30
CA SER A 86 17.32 -14.23 -5.02
C SER A 86 16.43 -15.48 -5.01
N ALA A 87 15.18 -15.35 -4.57
CA ALA A 87 14.15 -16.39 -4.66
C ALA A 87 13.36 -16.25 -5.97
N ASN A 88 13.16 -17.34 -6.70
CA ASN A 88 12.61 -17.30 -8.04
C ASN A 88 11.41 -18.24 -8.16
N LEU A 89 10.23 -17.68 -8.40
CA LEU A 89 9.05 -18.38 -8.89
C LEU A 89 9.09 -18.32 -10.41
N TYR A 90 9.46 -19.41 -11.07
CA TYR A 90 9.79 -19.40 -12.49
C TYR A 90 8.92 -20.40 -13.28
N PRO A 91 8.40 -20.05 -14.46
CA PRO A 91 7.60 -20.98 -15.26
C PRO A 91 8.45 -22.12 -15.81
N SER A 92 7.88 -23.31 -15.92
CA SER A 92 8.46 -24.39 -16.72
C SER A 92 7.36 -25.19 -17.41
N SER A 93 7.66 -25.75 -18.58
CA SER A 93 6.72 -26.54 -19.37
C SER A 93 5.38 -25.84 -19.64
N GLY A 94 5.41 -24.51 -19.88
CA GLY A 94 4.21 -23.70 -20.13
C GLY A 94 3.32 -23.47 -18.90
N GLY A 95 3.82 -23.70 -17.69
CA GLY A 95 3.06 -23.52 -16.46
C GLY A 95 2.63 -22.08 -16.20
N THR A 96 1.53 -21.93 -15.48
CA THR A 96 1.01 -20.67 -14.93
C THR A 96 1.01 -20.73 -13.40
N LEU A 97 1.06 -19.55 -12.78
CA LEU A 97 0.98 -19.40 -11.33
C LEU A 97 -0.08 -18.37 -10.96
N SER A 98 -1.05 -18.74 -10.13
CA SER A 98 -1.83 -17.77 -9.34
C SER A 98 -1.21 -17.64 -7.95
N PHE A 99 -0.88 -16.43 -7.53
CA PHE A 99 -0.46 -16.16 -6.16
C PHE A 99 -1.51 -15.27 -5.51
N ASP A 100 -2.27 -15.83 -4.58
CA ASP A 100 -3.39 -15.15 -3.94
C ASP A 100 -3.02 -14.82 -2.49
N ASN A 101 -2.86 -13.54 -2.19
CA ASN A 101 -2.51 -13.05 -0.86
C ASN A 101 -3.72 -12.40 -0.18
N SER A 102 -4.33 -13.08 0.78
CA SER A 102 -5.33 -12.52 1.70
C SER A 102 -4.82 -12.36 3.14
N GLY A 103 -3.69 -13.00 3.45
CA GLY A 103 -2.94 -12.83 4.70
C GLY A 103 -1.86 -11.75 4.59
N THR A 104 -0.69 -12.03 5.15
CA THR A 104 0.48 -11.14 5.11
C THR A 104 1.60 -11.75 4.28
N LEU A 105 2.08 -11.03 3.27
CA LEU A 105 3.36 -11.31 2.61
C LEU A 105 4.38 -10.30 3.12
N THR A 106 5.49 -10.77 3.64
CA THR A 106 6.60 -9.91 4.07
C THR A 106 7.83 -10.23 3.24
N LYS A 107 8.46 -9.20 2.67
CA LYS A 107 9.74 -9.30 1.99
C LYS A 107 10.81 -8.54 2.76
N THR A 108 11.81 -9.25 3.28
CA THR A 108 12.96 -8.68 4.01
C THR A 108 14.28 -8.97 3.30
N GLY A 109 15.38 -8.38 3.77
CA GLY A 109 16.71 -8.56 3.18
C GLY A 109 16.88 -7.86 1.82
N THR A 110 18.10 -7.82 1.29
CA THR A 110 18.43 -7.02 0.10
C THR A 110 18.23 -7.74 -1.24
N SER A 111 18.14 -9.07 -1.23
CA SER A 111 17.95 -9.88 -2.44
C SER A 111 16.55 -9.73 -3.04
N GLY A 112 16.39 -10.08 -4.32
CA GLY A 112 15.10 -10.00 -5.02
C GLY A 112 14.20 -11.23 -4.79
N VAL A 113 12.91 -11.05 -5.02
CA VAL A 113 11.94 -12.15 -5.24
C VAL A 113 11.35 -11.97 -6.63
N TYR A 114 11.61 -12.94 -7.50
CA TYR A 114 11.22 -12.88 -8.90
C TYR A 114 9.98 -13.73 -9.18
N PHE A 115 8.93 -13.10 -9.69
CA PHE A 115 7.75 -13.71 -10.27
C PHE A 115 7.90 -13.72 -11.80
N GLY A 116 8.12 -14.92 -12.35
CA GLY A 116 8.31 -15.15 -13.78
C GLY A 116 7.05 -14.95 -14.61
N SER A 117 7.18 -15.04 -15.94
CA SER A 117 6.07 -14.78 -16.89
C SER A 117 4.88 -15.72 -16.67
N ALA A 118 3.66 -15.23 -16.85
CA ALA A 118 2.41 -15.93 -16.54
C ALA A 118 2.20 -16.26 -15.04
N ALA A 119 2.91 -15.56 -14.16
CA ALA A 119 2.51 -15.41 -12.77
C ALA A 119 1.51 -14.25 -12.64
N THR A 120 0.34 -14.54 -12.07
CA THR A 120 -0.67 -13.56 -11.69
C THR A 120 -0.66 -13.43 -10.17
N PHE A 121 -0.29 -12.27 -9.67
CA PHE A 121 -0.27 -11.96 -8.24
C PHE A 121 -1.48 -11.11 -7.88
N THR A 122 -2.31 -11.58 -6.94
CA THR A 122 -3.48 -10.85 -6.45
C THR A 122 -3.37 -10.58 -4.96
N ASN A 123 -3.52 -9.32 -4.56
CA ASN A 123 -3.52 -8.90 -3.16
C ASN A 123 -4.90 -8.44 -2.69
N THR A 124 -5.32 -8.98 -1.55
CA THR A 124 -6.46 -8.51 -0.74
C THR A 124 -6.07 -8.32 0.74
N GLY A 125 -4.88 -8.78 1.13
CA GLY A 125 -4.30 -8.64 2.46
C GLY A 125 -3.16 -7.63 2.50
N LEU A 126 -2.12 -7.91 3.27
CA LEU A 126 -0.94 -7.06 3.39
C LEU A 126 0.22 -7.60 2.55
N VAL A 127 0.84 -6.75 1.75
CA VAL A 127 2.17 -6.93 1.17
C VAL A 127 3.09 -5.88 1.78
N ASP A 128 4.04 -6.31 2.62
CA ASP A 128 5.01 -5.45 3.31
C ASP A 128 6.42 -5.69 2.77
N VAL A 129 6.91 -4.76 1.95
CA VAL A 129 8.22 -4.83 1.30
C VAL A 129 9.23 -4.05 2.13
N GLN A 130 9.82 -4.72 3.10
CA GLN A 130 10.76 -4.13 4.08
C GLN A 130 12.19 -3.95 3.56
N GLY A 131 12.53 -4.60 2.44
CA GLY A 131 13.84 -4.47 1.82
C GLY A 131 13.98 -5.27 0.54
N GLY A 132 15.00 -4.96 -0.27
CA GLY A 132 15.20 -5.60 -1.56
C GLY A 132 14.04 -5.29 -2.51
N GLU A 133 13.70 -6.24 -3.39
CA GLU A 133 12.71 -6.00 -4.43
C GLU A 133 11.75 -7.17 -4.64
N LEU A 134 10.47 -6.87 -4.84
CA LEU A 134 9.55 -7.77 -5.54
C LEU A 134 9.62 -7.46 -7.04
N GLN A 135 9.84 -8.48 -7.85
CA GLN A 135 10.15 -8.34 -9.27
C GLN A 135 9.15 -9.14 -10.11
N PHE A 136 8.55 -8.49 -11.10
CA PHE A 136 7.57 -9.10 -12.00
C PHE A 136 8.09 -9.09 -13.43
N ALA A 137 8.16 -10.27 -14.03
CA ALA A 137 8.62 -10.43 -15.41
C ALA A 137 7.61 -9.88 -16.43
N SER A 138 8.06 -9.70 -17.66
CA SER A 138 7.13 -9.52 -18.78
C SER A 138 6.15 -10.69 -18.85
N GLY A 139 4.87 -10.37 -19.04
CA GLY A 139 3.77 -11.33 -18.99
C GLY A 139 3.37 -11.79 -17.58
N ALA A 140 3.98 -11.29 -16.51
CA ALA A 140 3.44 -11.39 -15.15
C ALA A 140 2.54 -10.18 -14.84
N SER A 141 1.74 -10.27 -13.78
CA SER A 141 0.88 -9.18 -13.31
C SER A 141 0.85 -9.07 -11.78
N TYR A 142 0.61 -7.86 -11.29
CA TYR A 142 0.28 -7.56 -9.91
C TYR A 142 -1.02 -6.74 -9.87
N THR A 143 -2.04 -7.27 -9.20
CA THR A 143 -3.31 -6.57 -8.97
C THR A 143 -3.63 -6.56 -7.48
N GLN A 144 -3.99 -5.39 -6.95
CA GLN A 144 -4.55 -5.24 -5.62
C GLN A 144 -6.00 -4.80 -5.70
N THR A 145 -6.90 -5.59 -5.12
CA THR A 145 -8.35 -5.27 -5.08
C THR A 145 -8.81 -4.83 -3.69
N ALA A 146 -8.04 -5.14 -2.65
CA ALA A 146 -8.25 -4.70 -1.27
C ALA A 146 -6.92 -4.76 -0.49
N GLY A 147 -6.94 -4.37 0.79
CA GLY A 147 -5.77 -4.48 1.65
C GLY A 147 -4.71 -3.43 1.36
N THR A 148 -3.43 -3.77 1.53
CA THR A 148 -2.34 -2.80 1.46
C THR A 148 -1.09 -3.36 0.79
N THR A 149 -0.50 -2.56 -0.10
CA THR A 149 0.89 -2.69 -0.54
C THR A 149 1.69 -1.61 0.16
N LYS A 150 2.63 -1.99 1.01
CA LYS A 150 3.48 -1.09 1.80
C LYS A 150 4.93 -1.24 1.38
N LEU A 151 5.51 -0.16 0.85
CA LEU A 151 6.94 -0.06 0.58
C LEU A 151 7.65 0.41 1.85
N ASN A 152 8.18 -0.51 2.64
CA ASN A 152 8.79 -0.27 3.95
C ASN A 152 10.33 -0.27 3.87
N GLY A 153 10.88 0.49 2.93
CA GLY A 153 12.33 0.49 2.62
C GLY A 153 12.74 -0.49 1.52
N GLY A 154 11.81 -1.29 0.99
CA GLY A 154 11.99 -2.07 -0.22
C GLY A 154 11.25 -1.50 -1.44
N ASN A 155 11.46 -2.15 -2.59
CA ASN A 155 11.00 -1.66 -3.90
C ASN A 155 10.16 -2.71 -4.65
N ILE A 156 9.47 -2.26 -5.70
CA ILE A 156 8.80 -3.13 -6.68
C ILE A 156 9.38 -2.84 -8.06
N ARG A 157 9.63 -3.87 -8.88
CA ARG A 157 10.08 -3.71 -10.27
C ARG A 157 9.23 -4.50 -11.24
N LEU A 158 8.87 -3.85 -12.35
CA LEU A 158 8.07 -4.40 -13.44
C LEU A 158 8.95 -4.47 -14.70
N TYR A 159 9.50 -5.65 -15.00
CA TYR A 159 10.36 -5.90 -16.16
C TYR A 159 9.53 -6.05 -17.45
N GLY A 160 8.80 -5.00 -17.82
CA GLY A 160 7.84 -5.05 -18.94
C GLY A 160 6.57 -5.84 -18.63
N ALA A 161 6.26 -6.04 -17.35
CA ALA A 161 4.93 -6.43 -16.88
C ALA A 161 3.91 -5.31 -17.17
N GLY A 162 2.62 -5.61 -17.03
CA GLY A 162 1.59 -4.56 -16.93
C GLY A 162 1.86 -3.61 -15.75
N PRO A 163 1.11 -2.50 -15.62
CA PRO A 163 1.28 -1.60 -14.49
C PRO A 163 1.08 -2.32 -13.15
N LEU A 164 1.67 -1.78 -12.08
CA LEU A 164 1.23 -2.10 -10.72
C LEU A 164 -0.20 -1.58 -10.59
N ASP A 165 -1.17 -2.49 -10.54
CA ASP A 165 -2.59 -2.14 -10.62
C ASP A 165 -3.25 -2.19 -9.24
N ILE A 166 -3.50 -1.01 -8.67
CA ILE A 166 -4.10 -0.82 -7.35
C ILE A 166 -5.57 -0.44 -7.53
N GLN A 167 -6.42 -1.42 -7.80
CA GLN A 167 -7.86 -1.22 -8.02
C GLN A 167 -8.62 -0.86 -6.73
N GLY A 168 -8.10 -1.29 -5.58
CA GLY A 168 -8.65 -0.99 -4.26
C GLY A 168 -7.63 -1.13 -3.14
N GLY A 169 -8.03 -0.80 -1.92
CA GLY A 169 -7.11 -0.73 -0.78
C GLY A 169 -6.11 0.41 -0.92
N THR A 170 -4.91 0.26 -0.33
CA THR A 170 -3.91 1.34 -0.22
C THR A 170 -2.56 0.92 -0.79
N LEU A 171 -1.90 1.81 -1.53
CA LEU A 171 -0.47 1.80 -1.78
C LEU A 171 0.19 2.84 -0.86
N SER A 172 1.16 2.42 -0.04
CA SER A 172 1.74 3.27 1.01
C SER A 172 3.23 3.07 1.27
N GLY A 173 3.80 3.94 2.10
CA GLY A 173 5.17 3.86 2.58
C GLY A 173 6.14 4.74 1.77
N GLY A 174 7.42 4.34 1.74
CA GLY A 174 8.48 5.03 1.05
C GLY A 174 9.43 4.07 0.35
N GLY A 175 9.56 4.22 -0.97
CA GLY A 175 10.31 3.31 -1.83
C GLY A 175 10.18 3.66 -3.31
N THR A 176 10.77 2.84 -4.17
CA THR A 176 10.72 3.03 -5.63
C THR A 176 9.91 1.92 -6.30
N ILE A 177 9.06 2.32 -7.25
CA ILE A 177 8.39 1.44 -8.18
C ILE A 177 9.01 1.66 -9.55
N TYR A 178 9.74 0.64 -10.01
CA TYR A 178 10.38 0.63 -11.33
C TYR A 178 9.39 0.12 -12.38
N GLY A 179 8.52 1.01 -12.86
CA GLY A 179 7.50 0.70 -13.87
C GLY A 179 6.33 1.67 -13.83
N ASN A 180 5.27 1.33 -14.58
CA ASN A 180 4.04 2.10 -14.58
C ASN A 180 3.16 1.71 -13.38
N VAL A 181 2.37 2.64 -12.88
CA VAL A 181 1.43 2.43 -11.77
C VAL A 181 0.06 2.95 -12.18
N GLN A 182 -0.97 2.14 -11.94
CA GLN A 182 -2.37 2.53 -12.07
C GLN A 182 -3.04 2.43 -10.70
N VAL A 183 -3.77 3.47 -10.29
CA VAL A 183 -4.43 3.49 -8.99
C VAL A 183 -5.90 3.87 -9.18
N GLY A 184 -6.79 2.99 -8.73
CA GLY A 184 -8.20 3.29 -8.46
C GLY A 184 -8.60 3.16 -6.99
N GLY A 185 -7.70 2.69 -6.12
CA GLY A 185 -7.80 2.78 -4.66
C GLY A 185 -7.11 4.03 -4.09
N THR A 186 -6.49 3.90 -2.92
CA THR A 186 -5.78 4.99 -2.25
C THR A 186 -4.27 4.94 -2.52
N MET A 187 -3.70 6.09 -2.90
CA MET A 187 -2.27 6.36 -2.90
C MET A 187 -1.95 7.25 -1.70
N ALA A 188 -1.19 6.74 -0.73
CA ALA A 188 -0.83 7.44 0.49
C ALA A 188 0.65 7.21 0.80
N PRO A 189 1.59 8.02 0.26
CA PRO A 189 2.96 8.03 0.75
C PRO A 189 2.98 8.03 2.28
N GLY A 190 3.91 7.28 2.88
CA GLY A 190 3.89 7.05 4.33
C GLY A 190 5.26 6.69 4.91
N PHE A 191 5.27 6.39 6.22
CA PHE A 191 6.31 6.76 7.22
C PHE A 191 6.19 8.18 7.74
N SER A 192 5.20 8.90 7.20
CA SER A 192 4.54 10.07 7.75
C SER A 192 5.50 11.02 8.44
N PRO A 193 6.17 11.86 7.64
CA PRO A 193 6.04 12.02 6.17
C PRO A 193 6.89 11.07 5.31
N GLY A 194 6.48 10.80 4.06
CA GLY A 194 7.09 9.80 3.18
C GLY A 194 7.22 10.16 1.69
N LYS A 195 8.12 9.47 0.97
CA LYS A 195 8.33 9.64 -0.48
C LYS A 195 8.11 8.35 -1.24
N ILE A 196 7.23 8.37 -2.26
CA ILE A 196 7.15 7.30 -3.26
C ILE A 196 7.70 7.79 -4.59
N THR A 197 8.65 7.03 -5.15
CA THR A 197 9.19 7.27 -6.50
C THR A 197 8.59 6.28 -7.50
N ILE A 198 8.12 6.75 -8.64
CA ILE A 198 7.62 5.93 -9.76
C ILE A 198 8.46 6.26 -10.99
N THR A 199 9.20 5.30 -11.55
CA THR A 199 10.07 5.61 -12.71
C THR A 199 9.31 5.67 -14.03
N GLY A 200 8.12 5.06 -14.10
CA GLY A 200 7.24 5.09 -15.27
C GLY A 200 6.14 6.13 -15.16
N ASN A 201 5.02 5.86 -15.81
CA ASN A 201 3.81 6.68 -15.72
C ASN A 201 3.02 6.35 -14.46
N TRP A 202 2.36 7.36 -13.90
CA TRP A 202 1.39 7.23 -12.81
C TRP A 202 0.02 7.64 -13.32
N THR A 203 -0.98 6.76 -13.24
CA THR A 203 -2.32 7.03 -13.76
C THR A 203 -3.37 6.77 -12.70
N LEU A 204 -4.15 7.79 -12.37
CA LEU A 204 -5.28 7.70 -11.47
C LEU A 204 -6.58 7.43 -12.26
N THR A 205 -7.45 6.61 -11.69
CA THR A 205 -8.86 6.54 -12.11
C THR A 205 -9.68 7.57 -11.34
N ASN A 206 -10.95 7.76 -11.74
CA ASN A 206 -11.86 8.65 -11.04
C ASN A 206 -12.24 8.19 -9.61
N THR A 207 -12.02 6.92 -9.27
CA THR A 207 -12.27 6.40 -7.91
C THR A 207 -11.06 6.55 -6.99
N ALA A 208 -9.91 6.98 -7.53
CA ALA A 208 -8.69 7.07 -6.77
C ALA A 208 -8.76 8.17 -5.70
N VAL A 209 -8.06 7.95 -4.60
CA VAL A 209 -7.81 8.97 -3.57
C VAL A 209 -6.31 9.12 -3.39
N THR A 210 -5.80 10.34 -3.53
CA THR A 210 -4.41 10.66 -3.18
C THR A 210 -4.40 11.36 -1.83
N GLN A 211 -3.70 10.80 -0.85
CA GLN A 211 -3.53 11.37 0.49
C GLN A 211 -2.14 11.95 0.64
N ILE A 212 -2.04 13.16 1.19
CA ILE A 212 -0.79 13.89 1.41
C ILE A 212 -0.81 14.50 2.82
N GLU A 213 0.21 14.20 3.60
CA GLU A 213 0.45 14.76 4.93
C GLU A 213 1.47 15.92 4.87
N ILE A 214 1.16 17.04 5.53
CA ILE A 214 2.01 18.22 5.64
C ILE A 214 2.43 18.43 7.11
N GLY A 215 3.69 18.16 7.43
CA GLY A 215 4.25 18.21 8.80
C GLY A 215 5.42 19.17 9.00
N GLY A 216 5.82 19.93 7.98
CA GLY A 216 6.95 20.87 8.00
C GLY A 216 7.35 21.25 6.57
N LEU A 217 8.53 21.85 6.37
CA LEU A 217 8.90 22.49 5.09
C LEU A 217 9.78 21.64 4.16
N THR A 218 10.34 20.53 4.64
CA THR A 218 11.26 19.71 3.83
C THR A 218 10.52 18.64 3.03
N GLN A 219 10.60 18.69 1.71
CA GLN A 219 9.95 17.75 0.81
C GLN A 219 10.39 16.30 1.03
N GLY A 220 9.43 15.37 1.11
CA GLY A 220 9.69 13.94 1.27
C GLY A 220 10.33 13.55 2.61
N VAL A 221 10.42 14.49 3.55
CA VAL A 221 10.94 14.31 4.91
C VAL A 221 9.93 14.85 5.92
N ASP A 222 9.52 16.10 5.77
CA ASP A 222 8.54 16.78 6.62
C ASP A 222 7.15 16.86 5.98
N TYR A 223 7.00 16.50 4.71
CA TYR A 223 5.69 16.31 4.07
C TYR A 223 5.76 15.27 2.95
N ASP A 224 4.62 14.68 2.63
CA ASP A 224 4.54 13.62 1.63
C ASP A 224 4.84 14.12 0.22
N TRP A 225 5.53 13.28 -0.55
CA TRP A 225 5.88 13.61 -1.93
C TRP A 225 5.81 12.40 -2.86
N ILE A 226 5.21 12.62 -4.02
CA ILE A 226 5.16 11.64 -5.12
C ILE A 226 6.03 12.15 -6.26
N ASP A 227 7.06 11.37 -6.60
CA ASP A 227 8.05 11.68 -7.63
C ASP A 227 7.89 10.74 -8.83
N VAL A 228 7.48 11.27 -9.97
CA VAL A 228 7.12 10.48 -11.17
C VAL A 228 8.09 10.78 -12.31
N GLY A 229 8.82 9.78 -12.79
CA GLY A 229 9.74 9.93 -13.91
C GLY A 229 9.04 10.15 -15.26
N GLY A 230 7.85 9.57 -15.42
CA GLY A 230 7.00 9.71 -16.62
C GLY A 230 5.88 10.74 -16.46
N THR A 231 4.77 10.50 -17.14
CA THR A 231 3.56 11.34 -17.02
C THR A 231 2.75 10.94 -15.79
N ALA A 232 2.33 11.92 -15.01
CA ALA A 232 1.26 11.78 -14.02
C ALA A 232 -0.07 12.22 -14.65
N THR A 233 -1.01 11.28 -14.75
CA THR A 233 -2.38 11.51 -15.21
C THR A 233 -3.29 11.54 -13.99
N LEU A 234 -3.67 12.74 -13.58
CA LEU A 234 -4.43 13.01 -12.36
C LEU A 234 -5.93 12.88 -12.61
N ALA A 235 -6.61 12.29 -11.63
CA ALA A 235 -8.05 12.08 -11.54
C ALA A 235 -8.40 11.76 -10.07
N GLY A 236 -9.69 11.63 -9.75
CA GLY A 236 -10.14 11.26 -8.41
C GLY A 236 -9.85 12.36 -7.37
N ALA A 237 -9.95 12.02 -6.09
CA ALA A 237 -9.86 12.99 -5.00
C ALA A 237 -8.43 13.23 -4.52
N LEU A 238 -8.19 14.44 -4.01
CA LEU A 238 -7.02 14.79 -3.21
C LEU A 238 -7.48 15.05 -1.77
N GLU A 239 -6.84 14.40 -0.80
CA GLU A 239 -7.03 14.62 0.63
C GLU A 239 -5.72 15.12 1.25
N LEU A 240 -5.81 16.23 1.98
CA LEU A 240 -4.68 16.85 2.66
C LEU A 240 -4.87 16.74 4.17
N TYR A 241 -3.81 16.42 4.89
CA TYR A 241 -3.81 16.36 6.35
C TYR A 241 -2.65 17.19 6.89
N LEU A 242 -2.87 17.95 7.97
CA LEU A 242 -1.79 18.54 8.74
C LEU A 242 -1.28 17.50 9.73
N TRP A 243 0.03 17.36 9.82
CA TRP A 243 0.66 16.30 10.61
C TRP A 243 1.41 16.85 11.82
N ASN A 244 1.38 16.09 12.92
CA ASN A 244 2.17 16.35 14.13
C ASN A 244 2.01 17.78 14.71
N GLY A 245 0.83 18.36 14.58
CA GLY A 245 0.52 19.71 15.07
C GLY A 245 1.17 20.85 14.26
N TRP A 246 1.75 20.56 13.10
CA TRP A 246 2.29 21.57 12.20
C TRP A 246 1.17 22.49 11.69
N THR A 247 1.42 23.80 11.72
CA THR A 247 0.56 24.79 11.09
C THR A 247 1.38 25.53 10.04
N PRO A 248 1.09 25.35 8.74
CA PRO A 248 1.76 26.07 7.67
C PRO A 248 1.65 27.59 7.81
N GLY A 249 2.68 28.31 7.37
CA GLY A 249 2.64 29.75 7.17
C GLY A 249 1.89 30.12 5.89
N ALA A 250 1.26 31.30 5.86
CA ALA A 250 0.48 31.76 4.72
C ALA A 250 1.30 31.93 3.41
N THR A 251 2.62 32.02 3.51
CA THR A 251 3.53 32.15 2.35
C THR A 251 4.25 30.85 2.00
N ASP A 252 4.02 29.77 2.76
CA ASP A 252 4.67 28.49 2.50
C ASP A 252 4.12 27.87 1.21
N VAL A 253 5.00 27.16 0.49
CA VAL A 253 4.67 26.47 -0.74
C VAL A 253 5.14 25.02 -0.63
N TYR A 254 4.23 24.08 -0.92
CA TYR A 254 4.49 22.65 -0.84
C TYR A 254 4.38 22.03 -2.23
N THR A 255 5.48 21.49 -2.76
CA THR A 255 5.43 20.72 -4.02
C THR A 255 5.12 19.26 -3.70
N ILE A 256 3.86 18.87 -3.86
CA ILE A 256 3.37 17.55 -3.43
C ILE A 256 3.55 16.48 -4.50
N ILE A 257 3.66 16.89 -5.77
CA ILE A 257 3.92 16.00 -6.91
C ILE A 257 4.96 16.65 -7.83
N THR A 258 5.94 15.87 -8.26
CA THR A 258 6.82 16.19 -9.39
C THR A 258 6.65 15.12 -10.45
N ALA A 259 6.57 15.51 -11.73
CA ALA A 259 6.44 14.56 -12.83
C ALA A 259 7.22 15.01 -14.08
N GLY A 260 7.54 14.07 -14.97
CA GLY A 260 8.00 14.40 -16.33
C GLY A 260 6.97 15.21 -17.12
N SER A 261 5.68 14.96 -16.87
CA SER A 261 4.59 15.87 -17.24
C SER A 261 3.36 15.65 -16.35
N ILE A 262 2.58 16.71 -16.13
CA ILE A 262 1.27 16.64 -15.46
C ILE A 262 0.16 16.75 -16.52
N THR A 263 -0.82 15.86 -16.45
CA THR A 263 -2.05 15.92 -17.23
C THR A 263 -3.25 15.63 -16.34
N GLY A 264 -4.40 16.22 -16.65
CA GLY A 264 -5.58 16.13 -15.77
C GLY A 264 -5.44 16.98 -14.50
N GLN A 265 -6.46 16.91 -13.65
CA GLN A 265 -6.56 17.58 -12.35
C GLN A 265 -7.31 16.67 -11.38
N PHE A 266 -7.19 16.92 -10.08
CA PHE A 266 -8.00 16.21 -9.10
C PHE A 266 -9.46 16.71 -9.20
N GLU A 267 -10.41 15.82 -8.93
CA GLU A 267 -11.83 16.12 -8.94
C GLU A 267 -12.16 17.18 -7.88
N GLY A 268 -12.92 18.21 -8.27
CA GLY A 268 -13.27 19.33 -7.39
C GLY A 268 -12.11 20.29 -7.09
N ALA A 269 -10.94 20.08 -7.69
CA ALA A 269 -9.72 20.84 -7.41
C ALA A 269 -9.14 21.43 -8.70
N ALA A 270 -9.87 22.33 -9.34
CA ALA A 270 -9.34 23.04 -10.51
C ALA A 270 -8.12 23.91 -10.13
N ASP A 271 -7.32 24.32 -11.10
CA ASP A 271 -6.20 25.25 -10.87
C ASP A 271 -6.68 26.53 -10.18
N GLY A 272 -6.05 26.90 -9.06
CA GLY A 272 -6.43 28.03 -8.21
C GLY A 272 -7.59 27.75 -7.23
N ALA A 273 -8.11 26.52 -7.15
CA ALA A 273 -9.15 26.18 -6.19
C ALA A 273 -8.62 26.12 -4.76
N LEU A 274 -9.52 26.39 -3.79
CA LEU A 274 -9.28 26.16 -2.37
C LEU A 274 -9.59 24.70 -2.03
N ILE A 275 -8.63 24.02 -1.41
CA ILE A 275 -8.73 22.65 -0.92
C ILE A 275 -8.70 22.68 0.60
N THR A 276 -9.82 22.37 1.22
CA THR A 276 -9.90 22.20 2.68
C THR A 276 -9.20 20.90 3.08
N THR A 277 -8.36 20.96 4.11
CA THR A 277 -7.74 19.76 4.67
C THR A 277 -8.82 18.84 5.24
N ALA A 278 -8.64 17.54 5.10
CA ALA A 278 -9.61 16.54 5.53
C ALA A 278 -9.81 16.51 7.06
N ASP A 279 -8.83 17.00 7.81
CA ASP A 279 -8.92 17.24 9.26
C ASP A 279 -9.63 18.55 9.65
N GLY A 280 -10.00 19.38 8.67
CA GLY A 280 -10.70 20.66 8.87
C GLY A 280 -9.86 21.76 9.50
N LEU A 281 -8.52 21.62 9.55
CA LEU A 281 -7.62 22.57 10.23
C LEU A 281 -7.15 23.72 9.35
N GLY A 282 -7.22 23.60 8.02
CA GLY A 282 -6.91 24.70 7.12
C GLY A 282 -7.36 24.47 5.69
N GLN A 283 -7.01 25.41 4.82
CA GLN A 283 -7.19 25.30 3.38
C GLN A 283 -5.95 25.77 2.64
N PHE A 284 -5.71 25.20 1.46
CA PHE A 284 -4.63 25.57 0.55
C PHE A 284 -5.20 25.95 -0.81
N VAL A 285 -4.53 26.85 -1.52
CA VAL A 285 -4.73 27.02 -2.97
C VAL A 285 -3.86 26.01 -3.72
N ILE A 286 -4.47 25.22 -4.60
CA ILE A 286 -3.77 24.26 -5.46
C ILE A 286 -3.37 24.87 -6.80
N HIS A 287 -2.18 24.52 -7.30
CA HIS A 287 -1.70 24.91 -8.61
C HIS A 287 -1.13 23.73 -9.40
N TYR A 288 -1.45 23.68 -10.69
CA TYR A 288 -0.97 22.68 -11.65
C TYR A 288 0.00 23.33 -12.64
N ASN A 289 1.27 22.98 -12.52
CA ASN A 289 2.34 23.38 -13.44
C ASN A 289 2.61 22.23 -14.43
N PRO A 290 3.32 22.48 -15.55
CA PRO A 290 3.62 21.43 -16.54
C PRO A 290 4.30 20.17 -15.96
N THR A 291 5.06 20.30 -14.88
CA THR A 291 5.85 19.22 -14.26
C THR A 291 5.66 19.11 -12.75
N SER A 292 4.73 19.85 -12.14
CA SER A 292 4.51 19.78 -10.69
C SER A 292 3.10 20.18 -10.27
N VAL A 293 2.69 19.68 -9.10
CA VAL A 293 1.52 20.16 -8.36
C VAL A 293 1.99 20.79 -7.06
N THR A 294 1.54 22.01 -6.79
CA THR A 294 1.95 22.77 -5.60
C THR A 294 0.74 23.26 -4.81
N LEU A 295 0.89 23.31 -3.49
CA LEU A 295 -0.05 23.95 -2.56
C LEU A 295 0.57 25.26 -2.07
N SER A 296 -0.23 26.31 -1.95
CA SER A 296 0.22 27.62 -1.44
C SER A 296 -0.90 28.34 -0.69
N LEU A 297 -0.60 29.53 -0.14
CA LEU A 297 -1.59 30.43 0.46
C LEU A 297 -2.43 29.74 1.54
N PHE A 298 -1.75 29.09 2.50
CA PHE A 298 -2.43 28.42 3.60
C PHE A 298 -3.26 29.40 4.42
N ASP A 299 -4.49 29.01 4.73
CA ASP A 299 -5.40 29.72 5.62
C ASP A 299 -5.97 28.78 6.69
N GLY A 300 -5.54 28.98 7.93
CA GLY A 300 -5.99 28.23 9.10
C GLY A 300 -7.22 28.84 9.81
N SER A 301 -7.83 29.91 9.27
CA SER A 301 -8.96 30.60 9.91
C SER A 301 -10.28 29.81 9.87
N ILE A 302 -10.27 28.58 9.39
CA ILE A 302 -11.43 27.68 9.38
C ILE A 302 -11.66 26.96 10.74
N ALA A 303 -10.78 27.14 11.74
CA ALA A 303 -10.91 26.50 13.04
C ALA A 303 -11.78 27.29 14.05
N VAL A 304 -12.91 26.65 14.42
CA VAL A 304 -13.84 26.87 15.56
C VAL A 304 -14.91 27.97 15.36
N PRO A 305 -16.22 27.64 15.21
CA PRO A 305 -17.26 28.59 15.57
C PRO A 305 -17.02 28.93 17.04
N GLU A 306 -16.76 30.20 17.35
CA GLU A 306 -16.62 30.64 18.74
C GLU A 306 -17.69 29.92 19.56
N PRO A 307 -17.38 29.25 20.69
CA PRO A 307 -18.43 28.74 21.55
C PRO A 307 -19.29 29.95 21.83
N GLY A 308 -20.47 29.99 21.19
CA GLY A 308 -21.26 31.20 21.13
C GLY A 308 -21.36 31.72 22.54
N THR A 309 -21.15 33.02 22.73
CA THR A 309 -20.96 33.71 24.02
C THR A 309 -21.96 33.29 25.13
N LEU A 310 -23.03 32.59 24.78
CA LEU A 310 -23.91 31.80 25.63
C LEU A 310 -23.21 30.75 26.54
N GLY A 311 -22.05 30.21 26.18
CA GLY A 311 -21.31 29.26 27.03
C GLY A 311 -20.61 29.90 28.24
N LEU A 312 -20.25 31.18 28.14
CA LEU A 312 -19.57 31.90 29.24
C LEU A 312 -20.55 32.57 30.21
N LEU A 313 -21.82 32.74 29.83
CA LEU A 313 -22.85 33.32 30.70
C LEU A 313 -23.43 32.32 31.73
N LEU A 314 -23.21 31.01 31.55
CA LEU A 314 -23.70 29.99 32.49
C LEU A 314 -22.72 29.69 33.64
N VAL A 315 -21.45 30.08 33.55
CA VAL A 315 -20.47 29.87 34.64
C VAL A 315 -20.51 30.98 35.69
N PHE A 316 -21.04 32.17 35.38
CA PHE A 316 -21.23 33.25 36.38
C PHE A 316 -22.67 33.42 36.88
N GLY A 317 -23.68 32.83 36.23
CA GLY A 317 -25.08 32.88 36.67
C GLY A 317 -25.43 31.97 37.86
N ALA A 318 -24.63 30.93 38.12
CA ALA A 318 -24.88 29.97 39.19
C ALA A 318 -24.39 30.40 40.59
N LEU A 319 -23.62 31.49 40.71
CA LEU A 319 -23.11 31.97 42.01
C LEU A 319 -23.98 33.06 42.68
N ALA A 320 -24.97 33.63 41.98
CA ALA A 320 -25.87 34.64 42.53
C ALA A 320 -27.18 34.06 43.13
N GLY A 321 -27.45 32.76 42.94
CA GLY A 321 -28.70 32.11 43.36
C GLY A 321 -28.73 31.52 44.78
N CYS A 322 -27.59 31.46 45.49
CA CYS A 322 -27.51 30.79 46.81
C CYS A 322 -27.59 31.71 48.04
N LEU A 323 -27.82 33.02 47.88
CA LEU A 323 -28.10 33.92 49.01
C LEU A 323 -29.55 34.44 48.95
N GLY A 324 -30.51 33.60 49.33
CA GLY A 324 -31.87 34.13 49.46
C GLY A 324 -32.97 33.12 49.71
N ARG A 325 -32.98 32.46 50.88
CA ARG A 325 -34.20 32.23 51.70
C ARG A 325 -33.94 31.20 52.81
N PHE A 326 -33.65 31.70 54.01
CA PHE A 326 -34.17 31.09 55.23
C PHE A 326 -34.75 32.21 56.08
N ARG A 327 -36.08 32.32 56.11
CA ARG A 327 -36.82 33.07 57.12
C ARG A 327 -38.05 32.26 57.56
N ARG A 328 -38.16 32.16 58.89
CA ARG A 328 -39.06 31.38 59.76
C ARG A 328 -40.55 31.55 59.49
N HIS A 329 -41.33 30.52 59.88
CA HIS A 329 -42.61 30.50 60.64
C HIS A 329 -43.02 29.01 60.71
N SER A 330 -43.42 28.36 61.82
CA SER A 330 -43.88 28.77 63.16
C SER A 330 -43.36 27.76 64.20
#